data_AF-A0AAD8ABU0-F1
#
_entry.id   AF-A0AAD8ABU0-F1
#
_cell.length_a   1.000
_cell.length_b   1.000
_cell.length_c   1.000
_cell.angle_alpha   90.00
_cell.angle_beta   90.00
_cell.angle_gamma   90.00
#
_symmetry.space_group_name_H-M   'P 1'
#
loop_
_entity.id
_entity.type
_entity.pdbx_description
1 polymer ?
#
loop_
_entity_poly.entity_id
_entity_poly.type
_entity_poly.pdbx_seq_one_letter_code
_entity_poly.pdbx_strand_id
1 'polypeptide(L)'
;MGLRADQVVKWCRQAVTFLHTLAFSHVCLLLLASPGLCHQDAVHITAILGESVVFNCHVEFPGDHPVPYVLQWEKKVGETGQEIPIYIWYDSYPTHSGEGYEGRVSRVSPDSPYGLASLNLTNIRESDQGWYECKVVFLNRNPGPRNGT
;
A
#
# COMPACT_ATOMS: atom_id res chain seq x y z
N MET A 1 21.54 -13.75 12.23
CA MET A 1 21.02 -14.17 10.91
C MET A 1 19.66 -13.50 10.76
N GLY A 2 19.48 -12.67 9.73
CA GLY A 2 18.25 -11.92 9.48
C GLY A 2 17.64 -12.31 8.14
N LEU A 3 16.33 -12.16 8.02
CA LEU A 3 15.56 -12.39 6.82
C LEU A 3 15.34 -11.11 6.02
N ARG A 4 15.13 -11.30 4.71
CA ARG A 4 14.93 -10.24 3.73
C ARG A 4 13.47 -10.19 3.28
N ALA A 5 12.75 -9.11 3.57
CA ALA A 5 11.39 -8.89 3.06
C ALA A 5 11.33 -7.58 2.28
N ASP A 6 10.60 -7.57 1.17
CA ASP A 6 10.44 -6.37 0.34
C ASP A 6 8.98 -5.94 0.35
N GLN A 7 8.72 -4.69 0.72
CA GLN A 7 7.38 -4.13 0.78
C GLN A 7 7.10 -3.30 -0.47
N VAL A 8 6.05 -3.63 -1.21
CA VAL A 8 5.58 -2.86 -2.36
C VAL A 8 4.55 -1.83 -1.91
N VAL A 9 4.83 -0.55 -2.18
CA VAL A 9 3.89 0.56 -1.94
C VAL A 9 3.56 1.22 -3.26
N LYS A 10 2.27 1.33 -3.58
CA LYS A 10 1.81 2.07 -4.76
C LYS A 10 1.58 3.52 -4.38
N TRP A 11 2.51 4.39 -4.77
CA TRP A 11 2.36 5.83 -4.63
C TRP A 11 1.68 6.40 -5.86
N CYS A 12 0.57 7.12 -5.68
CA CYS A 12 -0.10 7.85 -6.75
C CYS A 12 0.17 9.35 -6.59
N ARG A 13 1.42 9.78 -6.77
CA ARG A 13 1.70 11.22 -6.88
C ARG A 13 1.28 11.68 -8.27
N GLN A 14 0.38 12.67 -8.33
CA GLN A 14 0.18 13.46 -9.54
C GLN A 14 1.48 14.20 -9.84
N ALA A 15 2.24 13.72 -10.82
CA ALA A 15 3.41 14.43 -11.31
C ALA A 15 2.93 15.62 -12.15
N VAL A 16 2.97 16.83 -11.59
CA VAL A 16 2.82 18.08 -12.35
C VAL A 16 4.22 18.53 -12.74
N THR A 17 4.63 18.26 -13.98
CA THR A 17 5.92 18.73 -14.50
C THR A 17 5.73 20.08 -15.21
N PHE A 18 6.26 21.15 -14.62
CA PHE A 18 6.28 22.47 -15.25
C PHE A 18 7.44 22.56 -16.24
N LEU A 19 7.16 22.50 -17.55
CA LEU A 19 8.14 22.80 -18.59
C LEU A 19 8.21 24.33 -18.77
N HIS A 20 9.19 24.98 -18.15
CA HIS A 20 9.51 26.38 -18.44
C HIS A 20 10.31 26.47 -19.75
N THR A 21 9.66 26.79 -20.86
CA THR A 21 10.36 27.29 -22.05
C THR A 21 10.39 28.81 -22.04
N LEU A 22 11.61 29.35 -22.00
CA LEU A 22 11.90 30.79 -22.05
C LEU A 22 11.73 31.31 -23.48
N ALA A 23 10.55 31.82 -23.83
CA ALA A 23 10.41 32.74 -24.95
C ALA A 23 9.18 33.63 -24.74
N PHE A 24 9.45 34.86 -24.29
CA PHE A 24 8.69 36.10 -24.43
C PHE A 24 7.17 36.04 -24.72
N SER A 25 6.42 36.56 -23.74
CA SER A 25 5.03 37.06 -23.81
C SER A 25 3.91 36.02 -23.97
N HIS A 26 3.09 35.92 -22.92
CA HIS A 26 1.99 34.96 -22.70
C HIS A 26 2.44 33.55 -22.32
N VAL A 27 2.81 33.40 -21.05
CA VAL A 27 3.03 32.09 -20.41
C VAL A 27 1.70 31.34 -20.39
N CYS A 28 1.44 30.56 -21.44
CA CYS A 28 0.41 29.54 -21.43
C CYS A 28 0.96 28.40 -20.58
N LEU A 29 0.59 28.38 -19.30
CA LEU A 29 0.90 27.32 -18.36
C LEU A 29 0.08 26.08 -18.75
N LEU A 30 0.52 25.36 -19.79
CA LEU A 30 -0.11 24.10 -20.19
C LEU A 30 0.20 23.05 -19.13
N LEU A 31 -0.74 22.85 -18.20
CA LEU A 31 -0.74 21.73 -17.26
C LEU A 31 -0.96 20.44 -18.06
N LEU A 32 0.12 19.85 -18.56
CA LEU A 32 0.08 18.49 -19.05
C LEU A 32 -0.09 17.57 -17.83
N ALA A 33 -1.33 17.21 -17.52
CA ALA A 33 -1.63 16.13 -16.61
C ALA A 33 -1.21 14.82 -17.30
N SER A 34 0.06 14.44 -17.15
CA SER A 34 0.48 13.08 -17.49
C SER A 34 -0.35 12.11 -16.64
N PRO A 35 -0.91 11.03 -17.21
CA PRO A 35 -1.48 9.97 -16.41
C PRO A 35 -0.38 9.51 -15.45
N GLY A 36 -0.60 9.69 -14.15
CA GLY A 36 0.39 9.40 -13.12
C GLY A 36 0.90 7.99 -13.34
N LEU A 37 2.19 7.87 -13.65
CA LEU A 37 2.84 6.57 -13.69
C LEU A 37 2.86 6.09 -12.24
N CYS A 38 2.01 5.13 -11.88
CA CYS A 38 2.09 4.47 -10.58
C CYS A 38 3.44 3.77 -10.53
N HIS A 39 4.45 4.42 -9.94
CA HIS A 39 5.73 3.77 -9.69
C HIS A 39 5.50 2.78 -8.54
N GLN A 40 5.73 1.50 -8.81
CA GLN A 40 5.80 0.50 -7.74
C GLN A 40 7.20 0.60 -7.13
N ASP A 41 7.35 1.49 -6.16
CA ASP A 41 8.56 1.53 -5.36
C ASP A 41 8.52 0.39 -4.34
N ALA A 42 9.60 -0.38 -4.31
CA ALA A 42 9.81 -1.43 -3.32
C ALA A 42 10.73 -0.91 -2.21
N VAL A 43 10.30 -1.06 -0.96
CA VAL A 43 11.11 -0.78 0.22
C VAL A 43 11.72 -2.08 0.71
N HIS A 44 13.04 -2.10 0.81
CA HIS A 44 13.76 -3.24 1.33
C HIS A 44 13.78 -3.24 2.87
N ILE A 45 13.30 -4.32 3.49
CA ILE A 45 13.21 -4.49 4.94
C ILE A 45 14.00 -5.73 5.36
N THR A 46 14.77 -5.60 6.44
CA THR A 46 15.42 -6.75 7.10
C THR A 46 14.78 -6.99 8.46
N ALA A 47 14.59 -8.26 8.80
CA ALA A 47 13.97 -8.67 10.07
C ALA A 47 14.80 -9.77 10.73
N ILE A 48 14.78 -9.85 12.05
CA ILE A 48 15.47 -10.88 12.83
C ILE A 48 14.47 -11.99 13.17
N LEU A 49 14.90 -13.25 13.08
CA LEU A 49 14.09 -14.40 13.46
C LEU A 49 13.61 -14.29 14.92
N GLY A 50 12.33 -14.58 15.15
CA GLY A 50 11.68 -14.47 16.46
C GLY A 50 11.26 -13.06 16.87
N GLU A 51 11.76 -12.01 16.22
CA GLU A 51 11.39 -10.62 16.51
C GLU A 51 10.11 -10.19 15.78
N SER A 52 9.86 -8.88 15.73
CA SER A 52 8.75 -8.27 15.01
C SER A 52 9.24 -7.26 13.98
N VAL A 53 8.50 -7.11 12.90
CA VAL A 53 8.75 -6.10 11.87
C VAL A 53 7.45 -5.35 11.55
N VAL A 54 7.57 -4.06 11.27
CA VAL A 54 6.44 -3.23 10.84
C VAL A 54 6.57 -2.93 9.35
N PHE A 55 5.53 -3.31 8.60
CA PHE A 55 5.33 -2.93 7.22
C PHE A 55 4.52 -1.63 7.17
N ASN A 56 5.17 -0.50 6.85
CA ASN A 56 4.56 0.82 6.86
C ASN A 56 3.69 1.08 5.60
N CYS A 57 2.40 1.35 5.76
CA CYS A 57 1.51 1.69 4.65
C CYS A 57 0.59 2.87 5.02
N HIS A 58 0.70 3.95 4.27
CA HIS A 58 -0.14 5.15 4.43
C HIS A 58 -1.46 4.99 3.67
N VAL A 59 -2.53 5.55 4.23
CA VAL A 59 -3.84 5.64 3.56
C VAL A 59 -4.00 7.08 3.06
N GLU A 60 -4.10 7.24 1.75
CA GLU A 60 -4.42 8.53 1.12
C GLU A 60 -5.93 8.61 0.91
N PHE A 61 -6.62 9.34 1.79
CA PHE A 61 -8.06 9.48 1.69
C PHE A 61 -8.46 10.41 0.53
N PRO A 62 -9.54 10.10 -0.21
CA PRO A 62 -10.05 11.00 -1.24
C PRO A 62 -10.42 12.37 -0.66
N GLY A 63 -9.76 13.42 -1.15
CA GLY A 63 -10.00 14.79 -0.68
C GLY A 63 -9.69 14.98 0.81
N ASP A 64 -8.77 14.21 1.37
CA ASP A 64 -8.38 14.23 2.79
C ASP A 64 -9.55 13.96 3.77
N HIS A 65 -10.64 13.38 3.28
CA HIS A 65 -11.80 13.03 4.08
C HIS A 65 -11.80 11.54 4.44
N PRO A 66 -11.75 11.18 5.74
CA PRO A 66 -11.81 9.78 6.16
C PRO A 66 -13.07 9.10 5.62
N VAL A 67 -12.87 7.98 4.91
CA VAL A 67 -13.95 7.16 4.35
C VAL A 67 -13.71 5.68 4.66
N PRO A 68 -14.78 4.86 4.78
CA PRO A 68 -14.64 3.43 5.01
C PRO A 68 -13.77 2.74 3.94
N TYR A 69 -12.86 1.87 4.38
CA TYR A 69 -11.97 1.12 3.50
C TYR A 69 -11.74 -0.30 4.02
N VAL A 70 -11.48 -1.22 3.09
CA VAL A 70 -10.96 -2.55 3.36
C VAL A 70 -9.45 -2.51 3.22
N LEU A 71 -8.75 -3.01 4.23
CA LEU A 71 -7.31 -3.24 4.22
C LEU A 71 -7.04 -4.70 3.94
N GLN A 72 -6.20 -4.98 2.94
CA GLN A 72 -5.71 -6.31 2.64
C GLN A 72 -4.19 -6.27 2.46
N TRP A 73 -3.48 -7.08 3.24
CA TRP A 73 -2.08 -7.38 3.02
C TRP A 73 -1.93 -8.72 2.34
N GLU A 74 -1.07 -8.78 1.34
CA GLU A 74 -0.76 -9.98 0.60
C GLU A 74 0.73 -10.27 0.60
N LYS A 75 1.08 -11.56 0.58
CA LYS A 75 2.44 -12.03 0.33
C LYS A 75 2.49 -12.65 -1.06
N LYS A 76 3.49 -12.29 -1.86
CA LYS A 76 3.80 -13.00 -3.11
C LYS A 76 4.65 -14.23 -2.80
N VAL A 77 4.20 -15.37 -3.28
CA VAL A 77 4.87 -16.66 -3.07
C VAL A 77 5.35 -17.21 -4.41
N GLY A 78 6.64 -17.53 -4.49
CA GLY A 78 7.27 -18.19 -5.64
C GLY A 78 7.50 -17.28 -6.85
N GLU A 79 8.11 -17.86 -7.89
CA GLU A 79 8.39 -17.18 -9.18
C GLU A 79 7.14 -16.92 -10.01
N THR A 80 6.05 -17.65 -9.72
CA THR A 80 4.74 -17.49 -10.39
C THR A 80 4.00 -16.22 -9.94
N GLY A 81 4.46 -15.58 -8.87
CA GLY A 81 3.88 -14.34 -8.36
C GLY A 81 2.50 -14.51 -7.72
N GLN A 82 2.16 -15.71 -7.24
CA GLN A 82 0.87 -15.94 -6.58
C GLN A 82 0.75 -15.06 -5.34
N GLU A 83 -0.27 -14.20 -5.33
CA GLU A 83 -0.63 -13.32 -4.20
C GLU A 83 -1.52 -14.07 -3.22
N ILE A 84 -1.05 -14.25 -1.98
CA ILE A 84 -1.80 -14.90 -0.90
C ILE A 84 -2.18 -13.84 0.15
N PRO A 85 -3.47 -13.65 0.45
CA PRO A 85 -3.89 -12.72 1.51
C PRO A 85 -3.44 -13.26 2.87
N ILE A 86 -2.69 -12.44 3.61
CA ILE A 86 -2.17 -12.79 4.94
C ILE A 86 -2.92 -12.05 6.06
N TYR A 87 -3.54 -10.92 5.75
CA TYR A 87 -4.32 -10.14 6.70
C TYR A 87 -5.40 -9.33 5.99
N ILE A 88 -6.64 -9.40 6.49
CA ILE A 88 -7.76 -8.58 6.01
C ILE A 88 -8.43 -7.93 7.21
N TRP A 89 -8.63 -6.62 7.11
CA TRP A 89 -9.33 -5.83 8.11
C TRP A 89 -10.38 -4.93 7.45
N TYR A 90 -11.54 -4.87 8.10
CA TYR A 90 -12.58 -3.89 7.82
C TYR A 90 -13.18 -3.45 9.16
N ASP A 91 -13.50 -2.16 9.25
CA ASP A 91 -13.98 -1.57 10.49
C ASP A 91 -15.25 -2.27 11.00
N SER A 92 -15.32 -2.51 12.31
CA SER A 92 -16.42 -3.23 12.97
C SER A 92 -16.61 -4.71 12.57
N TYR A 93 -15.67 -5.32 11.84
CA TYR A 93 -15.67 -6.77 11.54
C TYR A 93 -14.46 -7.49 12.15
N PRO A 94 -14.60 -8.79 12.49
CA PRO A 94 -13.46 -9.60 12.88
C PRO A 94 -12.38 -9.61 11.80
N THR A 95 -11.12 -9.49 12.22
CA THR A 95 -9.98 -9.59 11.30
C THR A 95 -9.81 -11.01 10.81
N HIS A 96 -9.40 -11.16 9.55
CA HIS A 96 -8.97 -12.44 9.00
C HIS A 96 -7.45 -12.48 8.88
N SER A 97 -6.85 -13.59 9.29
CA SER A 97 -5.42 -13.89 9.10
C SER A 97 -5.30 -15.09 8.16
N GLY A 98 -4.32 -15.07 7.27
CA GLY A 98 -4.01 -16.19 6.39
C GLY A 98 -3.25 -17.30 7.13
N GLU A 99 -3.20 -18.48 6.50
CA GLU A 99 -2.52 -19.66 7.06
C GLU A 99 -1.04 -19.37 7.37
N GLY A 100 -0.63 -19.66 8.60
CA GLY A 100 0.74 -19.46 9.10
C GLY A 100 1.00 -18.05 9.68
N TYR A 101 0.02 -17.16 9.59
CA TYR A 101 0.06 -15.78 10.11
C TYR A 101 -0.86 -15.57 11.32
N GLU A 102 -1.67 -16.56 11.70
CA GLU A 102 -2.62 -16.45 12.79
C GLU A 102 -1.96 -16.06 14.11
N GLY A 103 -2.52 -15.04 14.76
CA GLY A 103 -1.99 -14.51 16.03
C GLY A 103 -0.65 -13.78 15.91
N ARG A 104 -0.09 -13.65 14.71
CA ARG A 104 1.19 -12.99 14.45
C ARG A 104 1.04 -11.65 13.74
N VAL A 105 -0.06 -11.47 13.00
CA VAL A 105 -0.35 -10.23 12.26
C VAL A 105 -1.36 -9.36 13.01
N SER A 106 -1.10 -8.05 13.03
CA SER A 106 -2.00 -7.07 13.65
C SER A 106 -1.84 -5.69 13.04
N ARG A 107 -2.86 -4.85 13.17
CA ARG A 107 -2.74 -3.42 12.85
C ARG A 107 -1.77 -2.76 13.83
N VAL A 108 -1.02 -1.79 13.32
CA VAL A 108 -0.24 -0.88 14.16
C VAL A 108 -1.18 0.17 14.76
N SER A 109 -0.86 0.67 15.97
CA SER A 109 -1.61 1.73 16.62
C SER A 109 -1.71 2.99 15.73
N PRO A 110 -2.89 3.64 15.63
CA PRO A 110 -3.04 4.92 14.94
C PRO A 110 -2.21 6.06 15.53
N ASP A 111 -1.82 5.95 16.81
CA ASP A 111 -1.00 6.96 17.50
C ASP A 111 0.51 6.80 17.21
N SER A 112 0.88 5.77 16.44
CA SER A 112 2.27 5.51 16.06
C SER A 112 2.71 6.41 14.89
N PRO A 113 4.02 6.51 14.60
CA PRO A 113 4.50 7.23 13.41
C PRO A 113 4.23 6.48 12.08
N TYR A 114 3.59 5.31 12.12
CA TYR A 114 3.29 4.51 10.94
C TYR A 114 1.92 4.84 10.36
N GLY A 115 1.74 4.60 9.06
CA GLY A 115 0.48 4.86 8.37
C GLY A 115 -0.66 3.95 8.86
N LEU A 116 -1.91 4.40 8.65
CA LEU A 116 -3.12 3.74 9.15
C LEU A 116 -3.36 2.31 8.63
N ALA A 117 -2.70 1.93 7.52
CA ALA A 117 -2.77 0.62 6.89
C ALA A 117 -1.55 -0.26 7.20
N SER A 118 -0.67 0.16 8.12
CA SER A 118 0.55 -0.56 8.46
C SER A 118 0.26 -1.88 9.19
N LEU A 119 1.10 -2.88 8.93
CA LEU A 119 1.01 -4.23 9.49
C LEU A 119 2.18 -4.48 10.44
N ASN A 120 1.90 -4.95 11.65
CA ASN A 120 2.90 -5.52 12.54
C ASN A 120 2.88 -7.06 12.39
N LEU A 121 4.02 -7.64 12.00
CA LEU A 121 4.23 -9.09 11.94
C LEU A 121 5.22 -9.50 13.03
N THR A 122 4.77 -10.33 13.97
CA THR A 122 5.57 -10.82 15.10
C THR A 122 6.05 -12.25 14.89
N ASN A 123 7.00 -12.68 15.74
CA ASN A 123 7.58 -14.02 15.76
C ASN A 123 8.05 -14.44 14.36
N ILE A 124 8.94 -13.64 13.77
CA ILE A 124 9.42 -13.79 12.40
C ILE A 124 10.07 -15.16 12.16
N ARG A 125 9.75 -15.78 11.02
CA ARG A 125 10.16 -17.13 10.59
C ARG A 125 10.74 -17.09 9.19
N GLU A 126 11.60 -18.05 8.85
CA GLU A 126 12.21 -18.14 7.49
C GLU A 126 11.18 -18.15 6.36
N SER A 127 10.02 -18.78 6.58
CA SER A 127 8.89 -18.81 5.65
C SER A 127 8.29 -17.44 5.33
N ASP A 128 8.51 -16.44 6.19
CA ASP A 128 8.03 -15.07 5.99
C ASP A 128 8.90 -14.32 4.97
N GLN A 129 10.04 -14.86 4.54
CA GLN A 129 10.82 -14.24 3.49
C GLN A 129 9.98 -14.08 2.20
N GLY A 130 9.94 -12.87 1.65
CA GLY A 130 9.22 -12.61 0.40
C GLY A 130 8.77 -11.16 0.23
N TRP A 131 7.88 -10.97 -0.74
CA TRP A 131 7.34 -9.67 -1.10
C TRP A 131 5.97 -9.47 -0.47
N TYR A 132 5.74 -8.30 0.10
CA TYR A 132 4.50 -7.92 0.77
C TYR A 132 3.86 -6.73 0.08
N GLU A 133 2.55 -6.79 -0.17
CA GLU A 133 1.81 -5.71 -0.84
C GLU A 133 0.63 -5.26 0.02
N CYS A 134 0.51 -3.93 0.19
CA CYS A 134 -0.59 -3.28 0.86
C CYS A 134 -1.67 -2.90 -0.16
N LYS A 135 -2.90 -3.38 0.02
CA LYS A 135 -4.07 -3.03 -0.80
C LYS A 135 -5.12 -2.34 0.07
N VAL A 136 -5.43 -1.09 -0.25
CA VAL A 136 -6.46 -0.28 0.41
C VAL A 136 -7.59 -0.03 -0.58
N VAL A 137 -8.81 -0.47 -0.25
CA VAL A 137 -9.98 -0.38 -1.13
C VAL A 137 -11.08 0.42 -0.45
N PHE A 138 -11.45 1.58 -1.02
CA PHE A 138 -12.50 2.44 -0.48
C PHE A 138 -13.91 1.96 -0.86
N LEU A 139 -14.79 1.81 0.13
CA LEU A 139 -16.17 1.33 -0.03
C LEU A 139 -17.13 2.51 -0.25
N ASN A 140 -17.13 3.12 -1.44
CA ASN A 140 -18.24 3.98 -1.94
C ASN A 140 -18.03 4.55 -3.35
N ARG A 141 -17.34 3.84 -4.24
CA ARG A 141 -17.34 4.26 -5.66
C ARG A 141 -18.68 3.88 -6.28
N ASN A 142 -19.53 4.88 -6.51
CA ASN A 142 -20.59 4.77 -7.52
C ASN A 142 -19.91 4.33 -8.83
N PRO A 143 -20.36 3.26 -9.53
CA PRO A 143 -19.88 2.98 -10.87
C PRO A 143 -20.09 4.25 -11.70
N GLY A 144 -19.00 4.85 -12.18
CA GLY A 144 -19.10 6.03 -13.03
C GLY A 144 -20.08 5.76 -14.19
N PRO A 145 -20.80 6.77 -14.68
CA PRO A 145 -21.74 6.58 -15.77
C PRO A 145 -21.01 5.90 -16.93
N ARG A 146 -21.52 4.74 -17.36
CA ARG A 146 -21.17 4.16 -18.65
C ARG A 146 -21.67 5.15 -19.70
N ASN A 147 -20.84 6.09 -20.12
CA ASN A 147 -21.08 6.82 -21.35
C ASN A 147 -20.82 5.85 -22.51
N GLY A 148 -21.81 5.00 -22.78
CA GLY A 148 -21.99 4.40 -24.08
C GLY A 148 -22.57 5.46 -24.99
N THR A 149 -21.77 5.92 -25.94
CA THR A 149 -22.26 6.55 -27.18
C THR A 149 -21.87 5.61 -28.31
#